data_AF-A0A531KF60-F1
#
_entry.id   AF-A0A531KF60-F1
#
_cell.length_a   1.000
_cell.length_b   1.000
_cell.length_c   1.000
_cell.angle_alpha   90.00
_cell.angle_beta   90.00
_cell.angle_gamma   90.00
#
_symmetry.space_group_name_H-M   'P 1'
#
loop_
_entity.id
_entity.type
_entity.pdbx_description
1 polymer ?
#
loop_
_entity_poly.entity_id
_entity_poly.type
_entity_poly.pdbx_seq_one_letter_code
_entity_poly.pdbx_strand_id
1 'polypeptide(L)'
;MVAFLFYIQRFFDPIRSLTMQYSVMQRAMASGQRISEVLDVPVDVSDKDNAVKLSRDMDGSVEFRNVTFGYRQNLPVLKNVSFRVNPGETVALVGPTGSGKSSSMALVHRFYDVWSGQVLVGGHDVRDLTQDSLGEQVAMVLQEPFLFSGTVLE
;
A
#
# COMPACT_ATOMS: atom_id res chain seq x y z
N MET A 1 15.03 65.93 14.57
CA MET A 1 14.65 65.37 13.26
C MET A 1 15.09 63.92 13.09
N VAL A 2 16.35 63.57 13.36
CA VAL A 2 16.86 62.18 13.22
C VAL A 2 16.15 61.16 14.14
N ALA A 3 15.90 61.49 15.42
CA ALA A 3 15.18 60.59 16.34
C ALA A 3 13.74 60.26 15.90
N PHE A 4 13.05 61.21 15.25
CA PHE A 4 11.70 61.01 14.73
C PHE A 4 11.67 60.02 13.56
N LEU A 5 12.66 60.09 12.66
CA LEU A 5 12.82 59.13 11.57
C LEU A 5 13.10 57.70 12.09
N PHE A 6 13.88 57.57 13.16
CA PHE A 6 14.10 56.27 13.81
C PHE A 6 12.83 55.69 14.44
N TYR A 7 11.99 56.51 15.10
CA TYR A 7 10.72 56.03 15.65
C TYR A 7 9.73 55.58 14.57
N ILE A 8 9.68 56.27 13.42
CA ILE A 8 8.87 55.86 12.28
C ILE A 8 9.32 54.49 11.75
N GLN A 9 10.62 54.29 11.55
CA GLN A 9 11.14 52.99 11.11
C GLN A 9 10.78 51.88 12.10
N ARG A 10 11.01 52.12 13.41
CA ARG A 10 10.72 51.16 14.47
C ARG A 10 9.23 50.82 14.60
N PHE A 11 8.34 51.70 14.17
CA PHE A 11 6.90 51.47 14.12
C PHE A 11 6.49 50.61 12.92
N PHE A 12 7.12 50.78 11.77
CA PHE A 12 6.78 50.04 10.54
C PHE A 12 7.41 48.64 10.47
N ASP A 13 8.52 48.37 11.17
CA ASP A 13 9.17 47.06 11.17
C ASP A 13 8.27 45.92 11.70
N PRO A 14 7.57 46.07 12.84
CA PRO A 14 6.63 45.04 13.31
C PRO A 14 5.46 44.80 12.36
N ILE A 15 4.95 45.85 11.70
CA ILE A 15 3.85 45.75 10.73
C ILE A 15 4.28 44.90 9.53
N ARG A 16 5.49 45.17 8.99
CA ARG A 16 6.06 44.37 7.90
C ARG A 16 6.32 42.92 8.33
N SER A 17 6.82 42.72 9.55
CA SER A 17 7.07 41.38 10.11
C SER A 17 5.78 40.58 10.25
N LEU A 18 4.69 41.19 10.76
CA LEU A 18 3.38 40.56 10.89
C LEU A 18 2.82 40.12 9.53
N THR A 19 2.95 40.93 8.49
CA THR A 19 2.51 40.57 7.13
C THR A 19 3.26 39.35 6.59
N MET A 20 4.58 39.28 6.82
CA MET A 20 5.39 38.11 6.44
C MET A 20 5.03 36.86 7.25
N GLN A 21 4.85 37.01 8.57
CA GLN A 21 4.45 35.92 9.46
C GLN A 21 3.06 35.37 9.12
N TYR A 22 2.11 36.24 8.76
CA TYR A 22 0.78 35.84 8.32
C TYR A 22 0.85 34.90 7.10
N SER A 23 1.70 35.23 6.13
CA SER A 23 1.89 34.40 4.93
C SER A 23 2.54 33.05 5.26
N VAL A 24 3.47 33.01 6.23
CA VAL A 24 4.06 31.76 6.72
C VAL A 24 3.01 30.91 7.43
N MET A 25 2.18 31.52 8.27
CA MET A 25 1.12 30.82 8.99
C MET A 25 0.08 30.22 8.06
N GLN A 26 -0.33 30.93 7.00
CA GLN A 26 -1.22 30.39 5.98
C GLN A 26 -0.61 29.15 5.29
N ARG A 27 0.67 29.22 4.91
CA ARG A 27 1.37 28.05 4.32
C ARG A 27 1.48 26.89 5.30
N ALA A 28 1.77 27.17 6.58
CA ALA A 28 1.87 26.15 7.62
C ALA A 28 0.52 25.45 7.83
N MET A 29 -0.59 26.20 7.88
CA MET A 29 -1.94 25.62 7.98
C MET A 29 -2.26 24.73 6.78
N ALA A 30 -1.98 25.19 5.55
CA ALA A 30 -2.21 24.39 4.35
C ALA A 30 -1.34 23.12 4.30
N SER A 31 -0.09 23.19 4.77
CA SER A 31 0.79 22.02 4.90
C SER A 31 0.30 21.05 5.98
N GLY A 32 -0.16 21.58 7.12
CA GLY A 32 -0.74 20.78 8.20
C GLY A 32 -1.98 20.03 7.72
N GLN A 33 -2.84 20.69 6.95
CA GLN A 33 -4.02 20.06 6.35
C GLN A 33 -3.64 18.88 5.44
N ARG A 34 -2.64 19.05 4.56
CA ARG A 34 -2.16 17.96 3.69
C ARG A 34 -1.58 16.78 4.46
N ILE A 35 -0.90 17.04 5.58
CA ILE A 35 -0.41 15.96 6.45
C ILE A 35 -1.58 15.20 7.07
N SER A 36 -2.60 15.92 7.58
CA SER A 36 -3.82 15.29 8.12
C SER A 36 -4.50 14.44 7.05
N GLU A 37 -4.68 14.99 5.84
CA GLU A 37 -5.30 14.27 4.71
C GLU A 37 -4.62 12.92 4.41
N VAL A 38 -3.29 12.83 4.52
CA VAL A 38 -2.55 11.57 4.33
C VAL A 38 -2.73 10.62 5.52
N LEU A 39 -2.71 11.13 6.75
CA LEU A 39 -2.89 10.34 7.96
C LEU A 39 -4.33 9.78 8.10
N ASP A 40 -5.30 10.51 7.55
CA ASP A 40 -6.72 10.16 7.58
C ASP A 40 -7.13 9.19 6.45
N VAL A 41 -6.19 8.80 5.57
CA VAL A 41 -6.46 7.81 4.51
C VAL A 41 -6.80 6.46 5.16
N PRO A 42 -7.98 5.87 4.88
CA PRO A 42 -8.35 4.57 5.44
C PRO A 42 -7.46 3.47 4.88
N VAL A 43 -7.19 2.46 5.71
CA VAL A 43 -6.46 1.27 5.30
C VAL A 43 -7.40 0.36 4.52
N ASP A 44 -7.10 0.11 3.24
CA ASP A 44 -7.93 -0.72 2.35
C ASP A 44 -7.93 -2.20 2.75
N VAL A 45 -6.78 -2.73 3.16
CA VAL A 45 -6.60 -4.14 3.56
C VAL A 45 -6.12 -4.20 5.01
N SER A 46 -6.98 -4.65 5.89
CA SER A 46 -6.68 -4.83 7.31
C SER A 46 -6.86 -6.29 7.73
N ASP A 47 -6.10 -6.69 8.75
CA ASP A 47 -6.24 -8.00 9.37
C ASP A 47 -7.54 -8.04 10.18
N LYS A 48 -8.21 -9.20 10.16
CA LYS A 48 -9.34 -9.44 11.04
C LYS A 48 -8.86 -9.52 12.49
N ASP A 49 -9.71 -9.17 13.45
CA ASP A 49 -9.40 -9.27 14.87
C ASP A 49 -8.97 -10.69 15.31
N ASN A 50 -9.47 -11.71 14.61
CA ASN A 50 -9.17 -13.11 14.84
C ASN A 50 -8.28 -13.73 13.74
N ALA A 51 -7.52 -12.91 13.02
CA ALA A 51 -6.59 -13.40 12.00
C ALA A 51 -5.58 -14.38 12.59
N VAL A 52 -5.31 -15.45 11.87
CA VAL A 52 -4.44 -16.54 12.31
C VAL A 52 -3.05 -16.33 11.74
N LYS A 53 -2.02 -16.66 12.53
CA LYS A 53 -0.64 -16.65 12.04
C LYS A 53 -0.43 -17.86 11.12
N LEU A 54 0.04 -17.63 9.90
CA LEU A 54 0.46 -18.70 9.01
C LEU A 54 1.72 -19.40 9.57
N SER A 55 1.65 -20.72 9.75
CA SER A 55 2.78 -21.52 10.26
C SER A 55 3.84 -21.75 9.20
N ARG A 56 5.10 -21.90 9.62
CA ARG A 56 6.22 -22.29 8.75
C ARG A 56 6.14 -23.73 8.26
N ASP A 57 5.44 -24.58 8.99
CA ASP A 57 5.25 -26.01 8.65
C ASP A 57 4.04 -26.24 7.73
N MET A 58 3.47 -25.16 7.19
CA MET A 58 2.31 -25.20 6.32
C MET A 58 2.62 -25.88 4.97
N ASP A 59 1.63 -26.60 4.47
CA ASP A 59 1.50 -27.02 3.06
C ASP A 59 1.71 -25.81 2.12
N GLY A 60 2.75 -25.80 1.28
CA GLY A 60 3.05 -24.70 0.34
C GLY A 60 2.11 -24.55 -0.87
N SER A 61 0.90 -25.09 -0.83
CA SER A 61 -0.08 -25.00 -1.91
C SER A 61 -0.68 -23.60 -2.04
N VAL A 62 -1.07 -23.27 -3.27
CA VAL A 62 -1.82 -22.05 -3.60
C VAL A 62 -3.06 -22.44 -4.39
N GLU A 63 -4.21 -21.92 -4.02
CA GLU A 63 -5.47 -22.26 -4.68
C GLU A 63 -6.34 -21.04 -4.92
N PHE A 64 -6.81 -20.88 -6.16
CA PHE A 64 -7.84 -19.91 -6.52
C PHE A 64 -9.16 -20.67 -6.64
N ARG A 65 -10.18 -20.24 -5.90
CA ARG A 65 -11.55 -20.78 -6.01
C ARG A 65 -12.51 -19.70 -6.44
N ASN A 66 -12.97 -19.78 -7.69
CA ASN A 66 -14.00 -18.92 -8.27
C ASN A 66 -13.70 -17.41 -8.12
N VAL A 67 -12.42 -17.05 -8.29
CA VAL A 67 -11.92 -15.71 -8.01
C VAL A 67 -12.39 -14.71 -9.07
N THR A 68 -13.08 -13.66 -8.63
CA THR A 68 -13.37 -12.47 -9.44
C THR A 68 -12.75 -11.26 -8.76
N PHE A 69 -12.01 -10.48 -9.53
CA PHE A 69 -11.25 -9.34 -9.01
C PHE A 69 -11.02 -8.27 -10.09
N GLY A 70 -10.95 -7.00 -9.69
CA GLY A 70 -10.50 -5.90 -10.51
C GLY A 70 -10.12 -4.68 -9.65
N TYR A 71 -9.35 -3.76 -10.23
CA TYR A 71 -8.90 -2.55 -9.53
C TYR A 71 -9.94 -1.43 -9.47
N ARG A 72 -10.91 -1.45 -10.39
CA ARG A 72 -11.99 -0.47 -10.47
C ARG A 72 -13.31 -1.20 -10.45
N GLN A 73 -14.28 -0.66 -9.71
CA GLN A 73 -15.63 -1.21 -9.68
C GLN A 73 -16.17 -1.43 -11.09
N ASN A 74 -16.85 -2.57 -11.28
CA ASN A 74 -17.45 -3.00 -12.56
C ASN A 74 -16.47 -3.24 -13.72
N LEU A 75 -15.16 -3.29 -13.47
CA LEU A 75 -14.14 -3.62 -14.48
C LEU A 75 -13.28 -4.83 -14.03
N PRO A 76 -13.82 -6.06 -14.08
CA PRO A 76 -13.11 -7.25 -13.62
C PRO A 76 -11.92 -7.60 -14.53
N VAL A 77 -10.77 -7.81 -13.91
CA VAL A 77 -9.54 -8.32 -14.52
C VAL A 77 -9.52 -9.85 -14.49
N LEU A 78 -9.82 -10.44 -13.32
CA LEU A 78 -10.03 -11.88 -13.16
C LEU A 78 -11.54 -12.17 -13.13
N LYS A 79 -11.97 -13.19 -13.87
CA LYS A 79 -13.38 -13.55 -14.03
C LYS A 79 -13.58 -15.03 -13.71
N ASN A 80 -14.06 -15.34 -12.51
CA ASN A 80 -14.32 -16.70 -12.03
C ASN A 80 -13.13 -17.67 -12.24
N VAL A 81 -11.91 -17.21 -11.93
CA VAL A 81 -10.68 -17.98 -12.13
C VAL A 81 -10.55 -19.04 -11.02
N SER A 82 -10.29 -20.28 -11.42
CA SER A 82 -10.03 -21.38 -10.47
C SER A 82 -8.86 -22.24 -10.94
N PHE A 83 -7.89 -22.46 -10.07
CA PHE A 83 -6.77 -23.38 -10.28
C PHE A 83 -6.11 -23.69 -8.94
N ARG A 84 -5.32 -24.78 -8.89
CA ARG A 84 -4.56 -25.19 -7.73
C ARG A 84 -3.13 -25.49 -8.12
N VAL A 85 -2.18 -25.01 -7.32
CA VAL A 85 -0.75 -25.32 -7.38
C VAL A 85 -0.43 -26.18 -6.17
N ASN A 86 0.10 -27.38 -6.40
CA ASN A 86 0.42 -28.31 -5.33
C ASN A 86 1.80 -27.99 -4.70
N PRO A 87 2.08 -28.48 -3.48
CA PRO A 87 3.37 -28.28 -2.84
C PRO A 87 4.52 -28.82 -3.68
N GLY A 88 5.56 -28.00 -3.87
CA GLY A 88 6.74 -28.35 -4.67
C GLY A 88 6.51 -28.33 -6.19
N GLU A 89 5.31 -27.96 -6.64
CA GLU A 89 5.00 -27.85 -8.06
C GLU A 89 5.48 -26.51 -8.63
N THR A 90 6.15 -26.55 -9.78
CA THR A 90 6.52 -25.34 -10.53
C THR A 90 5.48 -25.09 -11.61
N VAL A 91 4.73 -24.00 -11.48
CA VAL A 91 3.67 -23.61 -12.42
C VAL A 91 4.00 -22.28 -13.09
N ALA A 92 3.73 -22.18 -14.38
CA ALA A 92 3.86 -20.94 -15.15
C ALA A 92 2.48 -20.41 -15.55
N LEU A 93 2.21 -19.14 -15.26
CA LEU A 93 1.00 -18.45 -15.70
C LEU A 93 1.31 -17.59 -16.92
N VAL A 94 0.82 -18.02 -18.09
CA VAL A 94 1.10 -17.37 -19.39
C VAL A 94 -0.17 -16.75 -19.99
N GLY A 95 -0.01 -15.70 -20.77
CA GLY A 95 -1.12 -15.03 -21.46
C GLY A 95 -0.75 -13.62 -21.95
N PRO A 96 -1.61 -12.99 -22.77
CA PRO A 96 -1.36 -11.65 -23.30
C PRO A 96 -1.34 -10.58 -22.21
N THR A 97 -0.83 -9.39 -22.50
CA THR A 97 -0.91 -8.25 -21.59
C THR A 97 -2.37 -8.00 -21.17
N GLY A 98 -2.59 -7.72 -19.88
CA GLY A 98 -3.93 -7.54 -19.34
C GLY A 98 -4.69 -8.83 -19.00
N SER A 99 -4.11 -10.02 -19.21
CA SER A 99 -4.76 -11.29 -18.85
C SER A 99 -4.85 -11.58 -17.34
N GLY A 100 -4.42 -10.65 -16.48
CA GLY A 100 -4.51 -10.78 -15.02
C GLY A 100 -3.36 -11.50 -14.32
N LYS A 101 -2.25 -11.81 -15.00
CA LYS A 101 -1.10 -12.54 -14.40
C LYS A 101 -0.54 -11.86 -13.15
N SER A 102 -0.19 -10.58 -13.28
CA SER A 102 0.34 -9.79 -12.16
C SER A 102 -0.72 -9.60 -11.07
N SER A 103 -2.00 -9.50 -11.45
CA SER A 103 -3.10 -9.44 -10.50
C SER A 103 -3.22 -10.74 -9.69
N SER A 104 -3.04 -11.91 -10.30
CA SER A 104 -2.99 -13.18 -9.55
C SER A 104 -1.87 -13.19 -8.53
N MET A 105 -0.66 -12.74 -8.90
CA MET A 105 0.46 -12.65 -7.95
C MET A 105 0.19 -11.68 -6.80
N ALA A 106 -0.41 -10.52 -7.09
CA ALA A 106 -0.78 -9.54 -6.07
C ALA A 106 -1.84 -10.07 -5.09
N LEU A 107 -2.77 -10.92 -5.56
CA LEU A 107 -3.79 -11.53 -4.70
C LEU A 107 -3.23 -12.64 -3.80
N VAL A 108 -2.24 -13.41 -4.26
CA VAL A 108 -1.55 -14.39 -3.40
C VAL A 108 -0.85 -13.71 -2.22
N HIS A 109 -0.27 -12.54 -2.45
CA HIS A 109 0.31 -11.69 -1.41
C HIS A 109 -0.70 -10.86 -0.61
N ARG A 110 -2.00 -10.93 -0.96
CA ARG A 110 -3.07 -10.12 -0.38
C ARG A 110 -2.78 -8.60 -0.42
N PHE A 111 -2.15 -8.10 -1.48
CA PHE A 111 -2.09 -6.66 -1.72
C PHE A 111 -3.46 -6.06 -2.06
N TYR A 112 -4.40 -6.91 -2.47
CA TYR A 112 -5.80 -6.58 -2.67
C TYR A 112 -6.68 -7.74 -2.20
N ASP A 113 -7.89 -7.43 -1.75
CA ASP A 113 -8.92 -8.43 -1.52
C ASP A 113 -9.73 -8.70 -2.79
N VAL A 114 -10.18 -9.95 -2.95
CA VAL A 114 -11.03 -10.37 -4.06
C VAL A 114 -12.45 -9.81 -3.91
N TRP A 115 -13.13 -9.55 -5.04
CA TRP A 115 -14.55 -9.17 -5.01
C TRP A 115 -15.45 -10.37 -4.69
N SER A 116 -15.10 -11.54 -5.20
CA SER A 116 -15.79 -12.80 -4.92
C SER A 116 -14.83 -13.98 -5.01
N GLY A 117 -15.20 -15.10 -4.37
CA GLY A 117 -14.35 -16.28 -4.28
C GLY A 117 -13.34 -16.15 -3.15
N GLN A 118 -12.25 -16.90 -3.26
CA GLN A 118 -11.18 -16.95 -2.26
C GLN A 118 -9.86 -17.37 -2.89
N VAL A 119 -8.78 -16.83 -2.34
CA VAL A 119 -7.40 -17.23 -2.63
C VAL A 119 -6.88 -17.89 -1.37
N LEU A 120 -6.43 -19.13 -1.48
CA LEU A 120 -5.94 -19.91 -0.37
C LEU A 120 -4.43 -20.11 -0.49
N VAL A 121 -3.74 -20.00 0.65
CA VAL A 121 -2.32 -20.36 0.82
C VAL A 121 -2.27 -21.40 1.93
N GLY A 122 -1.76 -22.59 1.60
CA GLY A 122 -1.76 -23.77 2.47
C GLY A 122 -3.10 -24.09 3.11
N GLY A 123 -4.16 -24.03 2.29
CA GLY A 123 -5.52 -24.35 2.69
C GLY A 123 -6.25 -23.27 3.49
N HIS A 124 -5.62 -22.12 3.77
CA HIS A 124 -6.23 -21.00 4.49
C HIS A 124 -6.51 -19.84 3.53
N ASP A 125 -7.71 -19.24 3.60
CA ASP A 125 -7.98 -18.00 2.86
C ASP A 125 -7.02 -16.91 3.35
N VAL A 126 -6.37 -16.21 2.42
CA VAL A 126 -5.41 -15.15 2.77
C VAL A 126 -6.04 -14.06 3.65
N ARG A 127 -7.36 -13.85 3.56
CA ARG A 127 -8.12 -12.89 4.38
C ARG A 127 -8.28 -13.28 5.84
N ASP A 128 -8.04 -14.55 6.17
CA ASP A 128 -8.08 -15.07 7.54
C ASP A 128 -6.68 -15.13 8.16
N LEU A 129 -5.64 -14.74 7.42
CA LEU A 129 -4.26 -14.75 7.86
C LEU A 129 -3.77 -13.36 8.22
N THR A 130 -2.83 -13.29 9.17
CA THR A 130 -2.10 -12.05 9.44
C THR A 130 -1.18 -11.69 8.27
N GLN A 131 -1.18 -10.43 7.84
CA GLN A 131 -0.38 -9.96 6.71
C GLN A 131 1.12 -10.20 6.92
N ASP A 132 1.62 -9.96 8.13
CA ASP A 132 3.02 -10.22 8.50
C ASP A 132 3.40 -11.69 8.25
N SER A 133 2.56 -12.63 8.69
CA SER A 133 2.84 -14.06 8.50
C SER A 133 2.78 -14.48 7.04
N LEU A 134 1.91 -13.86 6.24
CA LEU A 134 1.83 -14.14 4.82
C LEU A 134 3.09 -13.62 4.09
N GLY A 135 3.55 -12.42 4.45
CA GLY A 135 4.80 -11.84 3.94
C GLY A 135 6.05 -12.61 4.34
N GLU A 136 6.06 -13.28 5.49
CA GLU A 136 7.16 -14.18 5.88
C GLU A 136 7.20 -15.48 5.06
N GLN A 137 6.06 -15.96 4.56
CA GLN A 137 5.96 -17.27 3.88
C GLN A 137 5.92 -17.17 2.36
N VAL A 138 5.47 -16.04 1.81
CA VAL A 138 5.36 -15.83 0.36
C VAL A 138 6.43 -14.83 -0.08
N ALA A 139 7.27 -15.24 -1.02
CA ALA A 139 8.30 -14.39 -1.62
C ALA A 139 7.92 -14.00 -3.05
N MET A 140 8.17 -12.73 -3.41
CA MET A 140 8.01 -12.21 -4.76
C MET A 140 9.34 -11.67 -5.28
N VAL A 141 9.69 -12.05 -6.50
CA VAL A 141 10.77 -11.42 -7.27
C VAL A 141 10.14 -10.48 -8.28
N LEU A 142 10.41 -9.18 -8.16
CA LEU A 142 9.88 -8.16 -9.05
C LEU A 142 10.58 -8.20 -10.41
N GLN A 143 9.85 -7.84 -11.46
CA GLN A 143 10.41 -7.71 -12.81
C GLN A 143 11.48 -6.59 -12.87
N GLU A 144 11.24 -5.49 -12.16
CA GLU A 144 12.19 -4.41 -11.97
C GLU A 144 12.60 -4.39 -10.48
N PRO A 145 13.81 -4.85 -10.13
CA PRO A 145 14.26 -4.83 -8.75
C PRO A 145 14.51 -3.39 -8.30
N PHE A 146 14.08 -3.07 -7.08
CA PHE A 146 14.39 -1.80 -6.45
C PHE A 146 15.73 -1.90 -5.71
N LEU A 147 16.64 -0.95 -5.94
CA LEU A 147 17.91 -0.86 -5.22
C LEU A 147 17.80 0.21 -4.14
N PHE A 148 17.98 -0.19 -2.88
CA PHE A 148 18.07 0.75 -1.78
C PHE A 148 19.41 1.51 -1.82
N SER A 149 19.42 2.73 -1.29
CA SER A 149 20.66 3.47 -1.07
C SER A 149 21.41 2.82 0.09
N GLY A 150 22.47 2.09 -0.21
CA GLY A 150 23.25 1.31 0.76
C GLY A 150 24.33 0.46 0.08
N THR A 151 24.93 -0.44 0.84
CA THR A 151 25.87 -1.44 0.29
C THR A 151 25.14 -2.70 -0.16
N VAL A 152 25.79 -3.57 -0.95
CA VAL A 152 25.19 -4.84 -1.42
C VAL A 152 24.92 -5.82 -0.25
N LEU A 153 25.62 -5.67 0.88
CA LEU A 153 25.49 -6.56 2.03
C LEU A 153 24.30 -6.19 2.94
N GLU A 154 23.89 -4.93 2.93
CA GLU A 154 22.78 -4.40 3.72
C GLU A 154 21.44 -4.63 3.02
#